data_AF-A0A2E3UWV2-F1
#
_entry.id   AF-A0A2E3UWV2-F1
#
_cell.length_a   1.000
_cell.length_b   1.000
_cell.length_c   1.000
_cell.angle_alpha   90.00
_cell.angle_beta   90.00
_cell.angle_gamma   90.00
#
_symmetry.space_group_name_H-M   'P 1'
#
loop_
_entity.id
_entity.type
_entity.pdbx_description
1 polymer ?
#
loop_
_entity_poly.entity_id
_entity_poly.type
_entity_poly.pdbx_seq_one_letter_code
_entity_poly.pdbx_strand_id
1 'polypeptide(L)'
;MDRLKPDSINKIGYYTAKVFEYIAVSLTILLLLFFLILPTILIVSKAFIGPEGWTLEYFSLLFSNNLQMSFISNSLMIGLFTTISCTIISLPLAIFNARFEYRFKSLLSALLLVPLIMPPFVGAIGIQRFFARFGAINIFLLDHNFIQSPINWLADENMFWAVIFLETLHLYPIMYLNLTAAIANIDPSLDEAATICGSSLLQRYKNILWPLIRPGFLSGALIIFIWSFTDLGTPLLIGYHETIPVFIFNMVTDINENPIGFALVFIVILITTSIFIFSKFGFNEKKYQMMGRGHTNVSVKKASFLFKIIIYPTVISTISIALIPHITVIITSFSDGWFMTALPEKFTTKYYYQVFSHDLSLIGIKNSILFSCLATFLDVILGVLLAYIIVRKSLPFSQFLDALVMTPLALPGIILAFGYVVSYTGTFLDPLTNPIPLLIIAYSVRRLPFMVRSAVSGFQQINSSLEEASQVMGASKLYTLRKITIPLITANLIAGGLLCFSYTMLDVSDSLILAMKDQYYPLTKSIYSLYLEQGSGEFVASALGSISMIILSVCIIGSSVLLGKKMGELFKG
;
A
#
# COMPACT_ATOMS: atom_id res chain seq x y z
N MET A 1 -11.27 21.25 52.25
CA MET A 1 -10.10 20.75 51.52
C MET A 1 -9.98 21.54 50.25
N ASP A 2 -9.18 22.60 50.34
CA ASP A 2 -9.10 23.67 49.36
C ASP A 2 -8.47 23.21 48.04
N ARG A 3 -9.11 23.60 46.94
CA ARG A 3 -8.56 23.52 45.60
C ARG A 3 -7.34 24.45 45.53
N LEU A 4 -6.14 23.87 45.59
CA LEU A 4 -4.89 24.56 45.30
C LEU A 4 -5.03 25.28 43.95
N LYS A 5 -5.07 26.61 43.99
CA LYS A 5 -4.95 27.46 42.81
C LYS A 5 -3.52 27.25 42.26
N PRO A 6 -3.33 26.94 40.97
CA PRO A 6 -2.01 26.80 40.40
C PRO A 6 -1.26 28.13 40.48
N ASP A 7 -0.03 28.09 41.01
CA ASP A 7 0.92 29.20 41.04
C ASP A 7 1.01 29.88 39.66
N SER A 8 1.18 31.20 39.66
CA SER A 8 1.20 32.06 38.46
C SER A 8 2.21 31.59 37.39
N ILE A 9 3.30 30.94 37.79
CA ILE A 9 4.33 30.35 36.92
C ILE A 9 3.82 29.09 36.19
N ASN A 10 2.97 28.28 36.86
CA ASN A 10 2.34 27.10 36.26
C ASN A 10 1.19 27.44 35.31
N LYS A 11 0.53 28.60 35.49
CA LYS A 11 -0.49 29.08 34.54
C LYS A 11 0.10 29.40 33.17
N ILE A 12 1.23 30.10 33.10
CA ILE A 12 1.86 30.46 31.83
C ILE A 12 2.25 29.19 31.06
N GLY A 13 2.87 28.20 31.71
CA GLY A 13 3.19 26.90 31.11
C GLY A 13 1.96 26.09 30.68
N TYR A 14 0.85 26.20 31.40
CA TYR A 14 -0.41 25.55 31.04
C TYR A 14 -1.07 26.19 29.81
N TYR A 15 -1.11 27.51 29.72
CA TYR A 15 -1.69 28.23 28.57
C TYR A 15 -0.82 28.10 27.33
N THR A 16 0.51 28.17 27.44
CA THR A 16 1.42 27.98 26.29
C THR A 16 1.33 26.57 25.71
N ALA A 17 1.23 25.54 26.56
CA ALA A 17 1.03 24.16 26.10
C ALA A 17 -0.32 23.97 25.39
N LYS A 18 -1.40 24.59 25.90
CA LYS A 18 -2.71 24.58 25.22
C LYS A 18 -2.65 25.29 23.86
N VAL A 19 -2.02 26.46 23.80
CA VAL A 19 -1.87 27.22 22.54
C VAL A 19 -1.08 26.43 21.50
N PHE A 20 0.02 25.78 21.90
CA PHE A 20 0.79 24.91 21.01
C PHE A 20 -0.05 23.71 20.50
N GLU A 21 -0.83 23.06 21.36
CA GLU A 21 -1.75 21.97 20.98
C GLU A 21 -2.79 22.45 19.95
N TYR A 22 -3.41 23.62 20.17
CA TYR A 22 -4.38 24.18 19.21
C TYR A 22 -3.73 24.57 17.89
N ILE A 23 -2.56 25.20 17.91
CA ILE A 23 -1.81 25.55 16.69
C ILE A 23 -1.47 24.28 15.90
N ALA A 24 -0.99 23.23 16.56
CA ALA A 24 -0.69 21.96 15.92
C ALA A 24 -1.93 21.33 15.26
N VAL A 25 -3.06 21.29 15.95
CA VAL A 25 -4.34 20.82 15.36
C VAL A 25 -4.74 21.66 14.17
N SER A 26 -4.72 22.99 14.32
CA SER A 26 -5.11 23.91 13.26
C SER A 26 -4.21 23.76 12.04
N LEU A 27 -2.89 23.64 12.21
CA LEU A 27 -1.96 23.41 11.11
C LEU A 27 -2.23 22.10 10.39
N THR A 28 -2.50 21.01 11.12
CA THR A 28 -2.83 19.72 10.48
C THR A 28 -4.15 19.76 9.75
N ILE A 29 -5.19 20.40 10.34
CA ILE A 29 -6.48 20.60 9.67
C ILE A 29 -6.29 21.46 8.43
N LEU A 30 -5.52 22.54 8.49
CA LEU A 30 -5.22 23.38 7.33
C LEU A 30 -4.48 22.58 6.25
N LEU A 31 -3.50 21.76 6.61
CA LEU A 31 -2.79 20.90 5.67
C LEU A 31 -3.77 19.94 4.97
N LEU A 32 -4.64 19.24 5.70
CA LEU A 32 -5.64 18.36 5.10
C LEU A 32 -6.69 19.14 4.29
N LEU A 33 -7.12 20.32 4.74
CA LEU A 33 -8.06 21.14 3.99
C LEU A 33 -7.48 21.60 2.65
N PHE A 34 -6.27 22.15 2.65
CA PHE A 34 -5.63 22.67 1.44
C PHE A 34 -5.10 21.56 0.53
N PHE A 35 -4.54 20.48 1.07
CA PHE A 35 -3.85 19.46 0.28
C PHE A 35 -4.61 18.14 0.13
N LEU A 36 -5.79 17.98 0.74
CA LEU A 36 -6.65 16.82 0.52
C LEU A 36 -8.03 17.28 0.04
N ILE A 37 -8.72 18.08 0.86
CA ILE A 37 -10.12 18.42 0.61
C ILE A 37 -10.29 19.39 -0.56
N LEU A 38 -9.52 20.47 -0.61
CA LEU A 38 -9.61 21.48 -1.67
C LEU A 38 -9.37 20.87 -3.06
N PRO A 39 -8.30 20.09 -3.32
CA PRO A 39 -8.06 19.53 -4.64
C PRO A 39 -9.12 18.51 -5.04
N THR A 40 -9.61 17.71 -4.08
CA THR A 40 -10.73 16.80 -4.30
C THR A 40 -12.00 17.55 -4.69
N ILE A 41 -12.37 18.63 -3.97
CA ILE A 41 -13.54 19.45 -4.29
C ILE A 41 -13.39 20.10 -5.67
N LEU A 42 -12.22 20.64 -6.00
CA LEU A 42 -11.99 21.31 -7.28
C LEU A 42 -12.11 20.34 -8.45
N ILE A 43 -11.53 19.13 -8.38
CA ILE A 43 -11.72 18.12 -9.42
C ILE A 43 -13.18 17.72 -9.56
N VAL A 44 -13.85 17.43 -8.43
CA VAL A 44 -15.27 17.05 -8.44
C VAL A 44 -16.09 18.17 -9.06
N SER A 45 -15.80 19.43 -8.76
CA SER A 45 -16.50 20.57 -9.36
C SER A 45 -16.31 20.64 -10.88
N LYS A 46 -15.10 20.37 -11.39
CA LYS A 46 -14.83 20.32 -12.83
C LYS A 46 -15.58 19.20 -13.56
N ALA A 47 -15.98 18.15 -12.86
CA ALA A 47 -16.82 17.09 -13.44
C ALA A 47 -18.26 17.56 -13.75
N PHE A 48 -18.71 18.66 -13.14
CA PHE A 48 -20.05 19.22 -13.30
C PHE A 48 -20.07 20.63 -13.91
N ILE A 49 -18.92 21.21 -14.24
CA ILE A 49 -18.80 22.57 -14.78
C ILE A 49 -18.11 22.50 -16.14
N GLY A 50 -18.84 22.86 -17.18
CA GLY A 50 -18.34 23.02 -18.55
C GLY A 50 -18.20 24.49 -18.96
N PRO A 51 -17.84 24.74 -20.23
CA PRO A 51 -17.60 26.10 -20.73
C PRO A 51 -18.79 27.05 -20.56
N GLU A 52 -20.02 26.53 -20.66
CA GLU A 52 -21.27 27.30 -20.58
C GLU A 52 -21.92 27.29 -19.17
N GLY A 53 -21.28 26.64 -18.19
CA GLY A 53 -21.81 26.52 -16.82
C GLY A 53 -22.01 25.08 -16.38
N TRP A 54 -23.03 24.83 -15.55
CA TRP A 54 -23.29 23.49 -15.00
C TRP A 54 -23.70 22.51 -16.11
N THR A 55 -23.10 21.31 -16.13
CA THR A 55 -23.34 20.30 -17.17
C THR A 55 -23.31 18.87 -16.62
N LEU A 56 -24.08 17.98 -17.26
CA LEU A 56 -23.99 16.52 -17.11
C LEU A 56 -23.54 15.83 -18.40
N GLU A 57 -23.19 16.60 -19.43
CA GLU A 57 -22.81 16.10 -20.75
C GLU A 57 -21.61 15.15 -20.66
N TYR A 58 -20.64 15.42 -19.79
CA TYR A 58 -19.46 14.56 -19.63
C TYR A 58 -19.83 13.14 -19.19
N PHE A 59 -20.86 12.99 -18.34
CA PHE A 59 -21.38 11.68 -17.97
C PHE A 59 -22.15 11.04 -19.13
N SER A 60 -22.93 11.83 -19.86
CA SER A 60 -23.63 11.34 -21.06
C SER A 60 -22.65 10.81 -22.12
N LEU A 61 -21.58 11.54 -22.40
CA LEU A 61 -20.52 11.13 -23.33
C LEU A 61 -19.80 9.87 -22.83
N LEU A 62 -19.50 9.82 -21.53
CA LEU A 62 -18.89 8.67 -20.88
C LEU A 62 -19.73 7.40 -21.04
N PHE A 63 -21.04 7.48 -20.80
CA PHE A 63 -21.93 6.32 -20.88
C PHE A 63 -22.42 6.03 -22.31
N SER A 64 -22.24 6.94 -23.26
CA SER A 64 -22.58 6.72 -24.67
C SER A 64 -21.43 6.08 -25.47
N ASN A 65 -20.19 6.22 -25.01
CA ASN A 65 -19.02 5.69 -25.70
C ASN A 65 -18.60 4.33 -25.12
N ASN A 66 -18.69 3.28 -25.94
CA ASN A 66 -18.34 1.91 -25.55
C ASN A 66 -16.90 1.77 -25.03
N LEU A 67 -15.95 2.53 -25.57
CA LEU A 67 -14.56 2.52 -25.13
C LEU A 67 -14.41 3.14 -23.74
N GLN A 68 -15.15 4.21 -23.44
CA GLN A 68 -15.09 4.86 -22.12
C GLN A 68 -15.78 4.02 -21.05
N MET A 69 -16.86 3.34 -21.42
CA MET A 69 -17.48 2.33 -20.57
C MET A 69 -16.54 1.14 -20.32
N SER A 70 -15.73 0.73 -21.31
CA SER A 70 -14.79 -0.39 -21.13
C SER A 70 -13.78 -0.08 -20.03
N PHE A 71 -13.31 1.17 -19.90
CA PHE A 71 -12.40 1.55 -18.81
C PHE A 71 -13.00 1.28 -17.42
N ILE A 72 -14.29 1.57 -17.23
CA ILE A 72 -14.97 1.33 -15.95
C ILE A 72 -15.15 -0.16 -15.71
N SER A 73 -15.66 -0.91 -16.69
CA SER A 73 -15.88 -2.34 -16.53
C SER A 73 -14.56 -3.09 -16.32
N ASN A 74 -13.52 -2.75 -17.08
CA ASN A 74 -12.21 -3.40 -17.00
C ASN A 74 -11.57 -3.14 -15.63
N SER A 75 -11.54 -1.90 -15.15
CA SER A 75 -11.01 -1.60 -13.80
C SER A 75 -11.79 -2.30 -12.69
N LEU A 76 -13.13 -2.36 -12.77
CA LEU A 76 -13.95 -3.09 -11.79
C LEU A 76 -13.70 -4.60 -11.84
N MET A 77 -13.59 -5.18 -13.04
CA MET A 77 -13.32 -6.60 -13.22
C MET A 77 -11.91 -6.97 -12.76
N ILE A 78 -10.89 -6.15 -13.04
CA ILE A 78 -9.53 -6.33 -12.51
C ILE A 78 -9.57 -6.35 -10.98
N GLY A 79 -10.17 -5.32 -10.35
CA GLY A 79 -10.34 -5.26 -8.90
C GLY A 79 -11.00 -6.51 -8.31
N LEU A 80 -12.08 -6.99 -8.94
CA LEU A 80 -12.83 -8.15 -8.50
C LEU A 80 -12.03 -9.46 -8.68
N PHE A 81 -11.49 -9.72 -9.86
CA PHE A 81 -10.80 -10.97 -10.17
C PHE A 81 -9.46 -11.06 -9.43
N THR A 82 -8.73 -9.96 -9.28
CA THR A 82 -7.52 -9.91 -8.44
C THR A 82 -7.84 -10.26 -6.99
N THR A 83 -8.93 -9.71 -6.44
CA THR A 83 -9.38 -10.01 -5.06
C THR A 83 -9.77 -11.48 -4.88
N ILE A 84 -10.50 -12.05 -5.85
CA ILE A 84 -10.88 -13.47 -5.85
C ILE A 84 -9.64 -14.36 -5.93
N SER A 85 -8.72 -14.08 -6.85
CA SER A 85 -7.47 -14.84 -7.03
C SER A 85 -6.58 -14.79 -5.79
N CYS A 86 -6.42 -13.59 -5.18
CA CYS A 86 -5.70 -13.42 -3.92
C CYS A 86 -6.35 -14.24 -2.79
N THR A 87 -7.68 -14.30 -2.74
CA THR A 87 -8.43 -15.09 -1.74
C THR A 87 -8.20 -16.58 -1.92
N ILE A 88 -8.30 -17.08 -3.16
CA ILE A 88 -8.13 -18.50 -3.50
C ILE A 88 -6.73 -18.98 -3.10
N ILE A 89 -5.70 -18.16 -3.33
CA ILE A 89 -4.32 -18.48 -2.97
C ILE A 89 -4.10 -18.35 -1.46
N SER A 90 -4.54 -17.25 -0.86
CA SER A 90 -4.15 -16.89 0.50
C SER A 90 -4.91 -17.65 1.58
N LEU A 91 -6.16 -18.02 1.34
CA LEU A 91 -6.98 -18.74 2.31
C LEU A 91 -6.39 -20.11 2.71
N PRO A 92 -6.03 -21.01 1.78
CA PRO A 92 -5.38 -22.27 2.15
C PRO A 92 -4.04 -22.02 2.84
N LEU A 93 -3.23 -21.06 2.36
CA LEU A 93 -1.93 -20.73 2.96
C LEU A 93 -2.07 -20.22 4.41
N ALA A 94 -3.04 -19.36 4.68
CA ALA A 94 -3.32 -18.84 6.01
C ALA A 94 -3.81 -19.96 6.95
N ILE A 95 -4.66 -20.87 6.46
CA ILE A 95 -5.10 -22.05 7.22
C ILE A 95 -3.92 -22.97 7.53
N PHE A 96 -3.04 -23.24 6.55
CA PHE A 96 -1.84 -24.05 6.75
C PHE A 96 -0.90 -23.42 7.78
N ASN A 97 -0.68 -22.12 7.69
CA ASN A 97 0.17 -21.40 8.61
C ASN A 97 -0.44 -21.32 10.03
N ALA A 98 -1.74 -21.12 10.17
CA ALA A 98 -2.35 -20.97 11.48
C ALA A 98 -2.54 -22.30 12.22
N ARG A 99 -2.91 -23.37 11.51
CA ARG A 99 -3.36 -24.63 12.15
C ARG A 99 -2.32 -25.73 12.22
N PHE A 100 -1.28 -25.67 11.39
CA PHE A 100 -0.32 -26.77 11.25
C PHE A 100 1.12 -26.37 11.58
N GLU A 101 1.84 -27.32 12.18
CA GLU A 101 3.28 -27.28 12.38
C GLU A 101 3.98 -28.18 11.35
N TYR A 102 4.92 -27.60 10.60
CA TYR A 102 5.74 -28.28 9.61
C TYR A 102 7.14 -27.68 9.57
N ARG A 103 8.10 -28.43 9.03
CA ARG A 103 9.52 -28.05 9.00
C ARG A 103 9.70 -26.81 8.13
N PHE A 104 10.56 -25.88 8.56
CA PHE A 104 10.83 -24.61 7.87
C PHE A 104 9.64 -23.66 7.72
N LYS A 105 8.54 -23.87 8.47
CA LYS A 105 7.35 -23.00 8.44
C LYS A 105 7.68 -21.50 8.51
N SER A 106 8.59 -21.09 9.41
CA SER A 106 8.98 -19.67 9.53
C SER A 106 9.66 -19.14 8.28
N LEU A 107 10.54 -19.93 7.66
CA LEU A 107 11.23 -19.55 6.43
C LEU A 107 10.24 -19.46 5.27
N LEU A 108 9.38 -20.47 5.11
CA LEU A 108 8.37 -20.50 4.05
C LEU A 108 7.35 -19.37 4.20
N SER A 109 6.92 -19.07 5.42
CA SER A 109 6.03 -17.93 5.69
C SER A 109 6.69 -16.59 5.40
N ALA A 110 7.99 -16.45 5.66
CA ALA A 110 8.74 -15.25 5.27
C ALA A 110 8.88 -15.12 3.75
N LEU A 111 9.13 -16.23 3.05
CA LEU A 111 9.23 -16.25 1.58
C LEU A 111 7.90 -15.89 0.89
N LEU A 112 6.75 -16.25 1.47
CA LEU A 112 5.43 -15.83 0.99
C LEU A 112 5.21 -14.30 1.09
N LEU A 113 6.00 -13.59 1.90
CA LEU A 113 5.90 -12.13 2.05
C LEU A 113 6.88 -11.38 1.16
N VAL A 114 7.83 -12.06 0.51
CA VAL A 114 8.81 -11.44 -0.39
C VAL A 114 8.14 -10.63 -1.50
N PRO A 115 7.01 -11.02 -2.12
CA PRO A 115 6.40 -10.19 -3.15
C PRO A 115 6.00 -8.76 -2.73
N LEU A 116 5.92 -8.49 -1.42
CA LEU A 116 5.65 -7.16 -0.88
C LEU A 116 6.80 -6.16 -1.07
N ILE A 117 8.05 -6.64 -1.24
CA ILE A 117 9.23 -5.76 -1.42
C ILE A 117 9.40 -5.29 -2.87
N MET A 118 8.63 -5.84 -3.82
CA MET A 118 8.78 -5.54 -5.23
C MET A 118 7.88 -4.38 -5.64
N PRO A 119 8.45 -3.30 -6.19
CA PRO A 119 7.64 -2.26 -6.81
C PRO A 119 6.81 -2.86 -7.96
N PRO A 120 5.52 -2.50 -8.11
CA PRO A 120 4.66 -3.05 -9.17
C PRO A 120 5.28 -2.96 -10.57
N PHE A 121 5.96 -1.85 -10.88
CA PHE A 121 6.68 -1.63 -12.14
C PHE A 121 7.78 -2.65 -12.37
N VAL A 122 8.60 -2.88 -11.34
CA VAL A 122 9.71 -3.83 -11.41
C VAL A 122 9.16 -5.23 -11.66
N GLY A 123 8.03 -5.57 -11.01
CA GLY A 123 7.31 -6.81 -11.29
C GLY A 123 6.86 -6.94 -12.74
N ALA A 124 6.31 -5.88 -13.32
CA ALA A 124 5.85 -5.88 -14.70
C ALA A 124 7.00 -6.05 -15.70
N ILE A 125 8.16 -5.41 -15.48
CA ILE A 125 9.38 -5.64 -16.30
C ILE A 125 9.78 -7.12 -16.26
N GLY A 126 9.78 -7.73 -15.08
CA GLY A 126 10.07 -9.15 -14.90
C GLY A 126 9.10 -10.06 -15.66
N ILE A 127 7.79 -9.83 -15.52
CA ILE A 127 6.76 -10.58 -16.24
C ILE A 127 6.88 -10.40 -17.74
N GLN A 128 7.08 -9.19 -18.23
CA GLN A 128 7.24 -8.92 -19.66
C GLN A 128 8.45 -9.65 -20.23
N ARG A 129 9.57 -9.66 -19.52
CA ARG A 129 10.75 -10.40 -19.98
C ARG A 129 10.55 -11.91 -19.97
N PHE A 130 9.91 -12.44 -18.93
CA PHE A 130 9.68 -13.88 -18.79
C PHE A 130 8.68 -14.42 -19.81
N PHE A 131 7.54 -13.72 -19.97
CA PHE A 131 6.40 -14.11 -20.81
C PHE A 131 6.39 -13.48 -22.21
N ALA A 132 7.44 -12.73 -22.59
CA ALA A 132 7.58 -12.25 -23.97
C ALA A 132 7.44 -13.41 -24.97
N ARG A 133 7.01 -13.10 -26.19
CA ARG A 133 6.89 -14.10 -27.28
C ARG A 133 8.18 -14.91 -27.47
N PHE A 134 9.33 -14.29 -27.28
CA PHE A 134 10.64 -14.95 -27.31
C PHE A 134 11.36 -14.91 -25.94
N GLY A 135 10.58 -14.84 -24.87
CA GLY A 135 11.04 -14.81 -23.50
C GLY A 135 11.41 -16.19 -22.96
N ALA A 136 11.93 -16.19 -21.73
CA ALA A 136 12.50 -17.36 -21.07
C ALA A 136 11.59 -18.60 -21.09
N ILE A 137 10.29 -18.42 -20.83
CA ILE A 137 9.34 -19.54 -20.74
C ILE A 137 9.12 -20.21 -22.10
N ASN A 138 8.96 -19.43 -23.16
CA ASN A 138 8.74 -20.00 -24.49
C ASN A 138 9.97 -20.75 -24.99
N ILE A 139 11.16 -20.19 -24.78
CA ILE A 139 12.39 -20.86 -25.18
C ILE A 139 12.59 -22.14 -24.37
N PHE A 140 12.39 -22.10 -23.06
CA PHE A 140 12.43 -23.30 -22.22
C PHE A 140 11.45 -24.38 -22.72
N LEU A 141 10.21 -24.00 -23.06
CA LEU A 141 9.21 -24.94 -23.55
C LEU A 141 9.55 -25.48 -24.96
N LEU A 142 10.16 -24.67 -25.83
CA LEU A 142 10.64 -25.09 -27.15
C LEU A 142 11.81 -26.06 -27.02
N ASP A 143 12.82 -25.74 -26.20
CA ASP A 143 14.02 -26.55 -25.98
C ASP A 143 13.68 -27.96 -25.45
N HIS A 144 12.62 -28.07 -24.65
CA HIS A 144 12.13 -29.35 -24.10
C HIS A 144 11.03 -30.01 -24.94
N ASN A 145 10.72 -29.48 -26.12
CA ASN A 145 9.68 -29.98 -27.02
C ASN A 145 8.26 -30.02 -26.40
N PHE A 146 7.96 -29.16 -25.44
CA PHE A 146 6.61 -29.01 -24.89
C PHE A 146 5.69 -28.21 -25.81
N ILE A 147 6.25 -27.29 -26.62
CA ILE A 147 5.52 -26.52 -27.63
C ILE A 147 6.29 -26.55 -28.96
N GLN A 148 5.58 -26.34 -30.07
CA GLN A 148 6.17 -26.31 -31.42
C GLN A 148 6.39 -24.88 -31.95
N SER A 149 5.69 -23.90 -31.38
CA SER A 149 5.82 -22.49 -31.75
C SER A 149 5.68 -21.59 -30.52
N PRO A 150 6.32 -20.40 -30.50
CA PRO A 150 6.26 -19.51 -29.35
C PRO A 150 4.85 -18.96 -29.12
N ILE A 151 4.36 -19.03 -27.88
CA ILE A 151 3.04 -18.54 -27.48
C ILE A 151 3.12 -17.04 -27.16
N ASN A 152 2.19 -16.23 -27.68
CA ASN A 152 2.11 -14.82 -27.31
C ASN A 152 1.28 -14.63 -26.04
N TRP A 153 1.89 -14.90 -24.88
CA TRP A 153 1.25 -14.78 -23.56
C TRP A 153 0.74 -13.36 -23.26
N LEU A 154 1.33 -12.34 -23.88
CA LEU A 154 1.02 -10.93 -23.69
C LEU A 154 0.42 -10.30 -24.96
N ALA A 155 -0.29 -11.09 -25.77
CA ALA A 155 -1.13 -10.57 -26.84
C ALA A 155 -2.23 -9.66 -26.26
N ASP A 156 -2.78 -8.74 -27.07
CA ASP A 156 -3.79 -7.76 -26.65
C ASP A 156 -4.96 -8.40 -25.89
N GLU A 157 -5.45 -9.55 -26.34
CA GLU A 157 -6.52 -10.33 -25.71
C GLU A 157 -6.17 -10.89 -24.32
N ASN A 158 -4.88 -11.09 -24.03
CA ASN A 158 -4.37 -11.66 -22.79
C ASN A 158 -3.84 -10.61 -21.81
N MET A 159 -3.66 -9.36 -22.24
CA MET A 159 -3.12 -8.29 -21.37
C MET A 159 -3.97 -8.05 -20.13
N PHE A 160 -5.30 -8.11 -20.26
CA PHE A 160 -6.23 -8.03 -19.13
C PHE A 160 -5.94 -9.09 -18.06
N TRP A 161 -5.73 -10.34 -18.48
CA TRP A 161 -5.41 -11.45 -17.57
C TRP A 161 -3.98 -11.35 -17.03
N ALA A 162 -3.04 -10.83 -17.82
CA ALA A 162 -1.67 -10.58 -17.39
C ALA A 162 -1.62 -9.54 -16.25
N VAL A 163 -2.44 -8.49 -16.31
CA VAL A 163 -2.61 -7.53 -15.22
C VAL A 163 -3.12 -8.21 -13.96
N ILE A 164 -4.23 -8.95 -14.05
CA ILE A 164 -4.78 -9.69 -12.89
C ILE A 164 -3.76 -10.68 -12.31
N PHE A 165 -3.03 -11.38 -13.17
CA PHE A 165 -2.01 -12.34 -12.75
C PHE A 165 -0.90 -11.64 -11.95
N LEU A 166 -0.29 -10.58 -12.49
CA LEU A 166 0.77 -9.86 -11.82
C LEU A 166 0.28 -9.15 -10.55
N GLU A 167 -0.91 -8.56 -10.57
CA GLU A 167 -1.53 -8.00 -9.37
C GLU A 167 -1.73 -9.05 -8.29
N THR A 168 -2.21 -10.24 -8.67
CA THR A 168 -2.35 -11.36 -7.74
C THR A 168 -1.02 -11.72 -7.10
N LEU A 169 0.09 -11.77 -7.87
CA LEU A 169 1.40 -12.14 -7.34
C LEU A 169 1.94 -11.17 -6.28
N HIS A 170 1.62 -9.88 -6.36
CA HIS A 170 2.12 -8.90 -5.39
C HIS A 170 1.10 -8.51 -4.31
N LEU A 171 -0.20 -8.76 -4.52
CA LEU A 171 -1.27 -8.43 -3.56
C LEU A 171 -1.72 -9.60 -2.69
N TYR A 172 -1.50 -10.86 -3.08
CA TYR A 172 -1.87 -12.00 -2.21
C TYR A 172 -1.22 -11.96 -0.81
N PRO A 173 0.03 -11.46 -0.60
CA PRO A 173 0.61 -11.40 0.74
C PRO A 173 -0.22 -10.56 1.72
N ILE A 174 -0.92 -9.52 1.22
CA ILE A 174 -1.81 -8.67 2.03
C ILE A 174 -3.03 -9.46 2.51
N MET A 175 -3.64 -10.28 1.65
CA MET A 175 -4.74 -11.16 2.06
C MET A 175 -4.24 -12.23 3.03
N TYR A 176 -3.07 -12.82 2.77
CA TYR A 176 -2.45 -13.81 3.64
C TYR A 176 -2.18 -13.26 5.05
N LEU A 177 -1.66 -12.04 5.17
CA LEU A 177 -1.44 -11.37 6.46
C LEU A 177 -2.75 -11.13 7.21
N ASN A 178 -3.77 -10.60 6.53
CA ASN A 178 -5.08 -10.32 7.13
C ASN A 178 -5.78 -11.60 7.60
N LEU A 179 -5.78 -12.66 6.80
CA LEU A 179 -6.35 -13.95 7.16
C LEU A 179 -5.57 -14.61 8.30
N THR A 180 -4.25 -14.60 8.26
CA THR A 180 -3.42 -15.17 9.33
C THR A 180 -3.65 -14.44 10.65
N ALA A 181 -3.71 -13.11 10.63
CA ALA A 181 -4.01 -12.31 11.81
C ALA A 181 -5.43 -12.58 12.35
N ALA A 182 -6.42 -12.71 11.47
CA ALA A 182 -7.80 -13.03 11.85
C ALA A 182 -7.89 -14.41 12.50
N ILE A 183 -7.25 -15.43 11.91
CA ILE A 183 -7.26 -16.80 12.45
C ILE A 183 -6.51 -16.85 13.79
N ALA A 184 -5.41 -16.12 13.94
CA ALA A 184 -4.60 -16.11 15.15
C ALA A 184 -5.34 -15.58 16.39
N ASN A 185 -6.43 -14.82 16.22
CA ASN A 185 -7.26 -14.31 17.32
C ASN A 185 -8.38 -15.28 17.76
N ILE A 186 -8.58 -16.39 17.04
CA ILE A 186 -9.64 -17.35 17.35
C ILE A 186 -9.17 -18.27 18.48
N ASP A 187 -9.96 -18.37 19.56
CA ASP A 187 -9.70 -19.30 20.66
C ASP A 187 -9.75 -20.77 20.15
N PRO A 188 -8.65 -21.54 20.29
CA PRO A 188 -8.63 -22.95 19.94
C PRO A 188 -9.71 -23.79 20.63
N SER A 189 -10.17 -23.37 21.81
CA SER A 189 -11.18 -24.09 22.62
C SER A 189 -12.51 -24.25 21.87
N LEU A 190 -12.88 -23.29 21.01
CA LEU A 190 -14.10 -23.35 20.19
C LEU A 190 -14.05 -24.54 19.21
N ASP A 191 -12.87 -24.78 18.65
CA ASP A 191 -12.64 -25.83 17.68
C ASP A 191 -12.53 -27.22 18.33
N GLU A 192 -12.00 -27.29 19.56
CA GLU A 192 -11.97 -28.48 20.40
C GLU A 192 -13.37 -28.85 20.91
N ALA A 193 -14.13 -27.89 21.44
CA ALA A 193 -15.51 -28.09 21.89
C ALA A 193 -16.40 -28.60 20.74
N ALA A 194 -16.29 -28.00 19.55
CA ALA A 194 -17.02 -28.47 18.39
C ALA A 194 -16.64 -29.90 17.97
N THR A 195 -15.36 -30.29 18.15
CA THR A 195 -14.92 -31.66 17.91
C THR A 195 -15.56 -32.64 18.89
N ILE A 196 -15.64 -32.27 20.18
CA ILE A 196 -16.28 -33.09 21.23
C ILE A 196 -17.78 -33.23 20.96
N CYS A 197 -18.44 -32.18 20.48
CA CYS A 197 -19.85 -32.22 20.06
C CYS A 197 -20.10 -32.98 18.74
N GLY A 198 -19.10 -33.63 18.16
CA GLY A 198 -19.24 -34.43 16.94
C GLY A 198 -19.36 -33.60 15.65
N SER A 199 -18.97 -32.32 15.65
CA SER A 199 -19.03 -31.48 14.45
C SER A 199 -17.98 -31.92 13.41
N SER A 200 -18.42 -32.09 12.17
CA SER A 200 -17.52 -32.37 11.04
C SER A 200 -16.61 -31.18 10.70
N LEU A 201 -15.53 -31.43 9.95
CA LEU A 201 -14.61 -30.38 9.52
C LEU A 201 -15.30 -29.26 8.73
N LEU A 202 -16.26 -29.61 7.86
CA LEU A 202 -17.01 -28.64 7.08
C LEU A 202 -17.95 -27.81 7.95
N GLN A 203 -18.61 -28.43 8.94
CA GLN A 203 -19.44 -27.71 9.92
C GLN A 203 -18.60 -26.74 10.75
N ARG A 204 -17.42 -27.16 11.22
CA ARG A 204 -16.50 -26.28 11.94
C ARG A 204 -15.98 -25.14 11.08
N TYR A 205 -15.64 -25.42 9.83
CA TYR A 205 -15.24 -24.38 8.87
C TYR A 205 -16.37 -23.35 8.67
N LYS A 206 -17.58 -23.81 8.35
CA LYS A 206 -18.71 -22.93 8.00
C LYS A 206 -19.31 -22.20 9.19
N ASN A 207 -19.39 -22.84 10.36
CA ASN A 207 -20.13 -22.33 11.52
C ASN A 207 -19.22 -21.64 12.55
N ILE A 208 -17.91 -21.94 12.56
CA ILE A 208 -16.97 -21.38 13.54
C ILE A 208 -15.90 -20.57 12.81
N LEU A 209 -15.09 -21.19 11.96
CA LEU A 209 -13.94 -20.51 11.34
C LEU A 209 -14.38 -19.34 10.45
N TRP A 210 -15.22 -19.59 9.44
CA TRP A 210 -15.63 -18.60 8.45
C TRP A 210 -16.30 -17.36 9.07
N PRO A 211 -17.30 -17.48 9.97
CA PRO A 211 -17.92 -16.32 10.60
C PRO A 211 -16.94 -15.49 11.42
N LEU A 212 -15.96 -16.14 12.06
CA LEU A 212 -14.97 -15.51 12.92
C LEU A 212 -13.83 -14.85 12.12
N ILE A 213 -13.41 -15.40 10.99
CA ILE A 213 -12.41 -14.77 10.11
C ILE A 213 -13.03 -13.73 9.16
N ARG A 214 -14.35 -13.77 8.93
CA ARG A 214 -15.05 -12.91 7.96
C ARG A 214 -14.70 -11.42 8.09
N PRO A 215 -14.65 -10.81 9.29
CA PRO A 215 -14.28 -9.39 9.41
C PRO A 215 -12.86 -9.11 8.89
N GLY A 216 -11.88 -9.95 9.26
CA GLY A 216 -10.50 -9.83 8.79
C GLY A 216 -10.34 -10.14 7.30
N PHE A 217 -11.08 -11.14 6.78
CA PHE A 217 -11.16 -11.42 5.35
C PHE A 217 -11.69 -10.22 4.57
N LEU A 218 -12.80 -9.61 5.03
CA LEU A 218 -13.42 -8.46 4.36
C LEU A 218 -12.50 -7.24 4.37
N SER A 219 -11.82 -6.96 5.50
CA SER A 219 -10.80 -5.90 5.55
C SER A 219 -9.74 -6.11 4.47
N GLY A 220 -9.16 -7.32 4.39
CA GLY A 220 -8.17 -7.66 3.37
C GLY A 220 -8.71 -7.60 1.95
N ALA A 221 -9.94 -8.07 1.72
CA ALA A 221 -10.59 -8.07 0.42
C ALA A 221 -10.84 -6.64 -0.09
N LEU A 222 -11.30 -5.74 0.78
CA LEU A 222 -11.54 -4.34 0.41
C LEU A 222 -10.25 -3.59 0.12
N ILE A 223 -9.19 -3.83 0.89
CA ILE A 223 -7.86 -3.24 0.63
C ILE A 223 -7.35 -3.66 -0.74
N ILE A 224 -7.38 -4.96 -1.05
CA ILE A 224 -6.91 -5.49 -2.33
C ILE A 224 -7.76 -4.97 -3.48
N PHE A 225 -9.09 -4.97 -3.33
CA PHE A 225 -9.97 -4.43 -4.34
C PHE A 225 -9.64 -2.97 -4.65
N ILE A 226 -9.49 -2.12 -3.62
CA ILE A 226 -9.17 -0.70 -3.83
C ILE A 226 -7.80 -0.54 -4.48
N TRP A 227 -6.77 -1.27 -4.03
CA TRP A 227 -5.42 -1.15 -4.57
C TRP A 227 -5.34 -1.61 -6.03
N SER A 228 -5.99 -2.73 -6.37
CA SER A 228 -6.09 -3.25 -7.74
C SER A 228 -6.94 -2.35 -8.65
N PHE A 229 -8.13 -1.93 -8.20
CA PHE A 229 -9.01 -1.02 -8.93
C PHE A 229 -8.33 0.31 -9.30
N THR A 230 -7.36 0.74 -8.50
CA THR A 230 -6.71 2.04 -8.61
C THR A 230 -5.25 1.94 -9.06
N ASP A 231 -4.80 0.74 -9.43
CA ASP A 231 -3.42 0.56 -9.87
C ASP A 231 -3.20 1.20 -11.23
N LEU A 232 -2.23 2.09 -11.28
CA LEU A 232 -1.72 2.68 -12.51
C LEU A 232 -0.57 1.85 -13.07
N GLY A 233 0.22 1.25 -12.19
CA GLY A 233 1.56 0.81 -12.52
C GLY A 233 1.62 -0.46 -13.34
N THR A 234 0.95 -1.49 -12.84
CA THR A 234 0.86 -2.78 -13.51
C THR A 234 0.26 -2.67 -14.92
N PRO A 235 -0.92 -2.06 -15.12
CA PRO A 235 -1.51 -1.95 -16.45
C PRO A 235 -0.69 -1.07 -17.39
N LEU A 236 -0.15 0.06 -16.91
CA LEU A 236 0.66 0.95 -17.75
C LEU A 236 1.93 0.27 -18.28
N LEU A 237 2.63 -0.51 -17.44
CA LEU A 237 3.82 -1.22 -17.90
C LEU A 237 3.48 -2.38 -18.81
N ILE A 238 2.49 -3.20 -18.46
CA ILE A 238 2.07 -4.34 -19.30
C ILE A 238 1.63 -3.88 -20.70
N GLY A 239 1.13 -2.64 -20.82
CA GLY A 239 0.59 -2.07 -22.06
C GLY A 239 -0.94 -2.13 -22.14
N TYR A 240 -1.61 -2.39 -21.01
CA TYR A 240 -3.06 -2.45 -20.94
C TYR A 240 -3.64 -1.07 -20.62
N HIS A 241 -3.96 -0.31 -21.67
CA HIS A 241 -4.38 1.08 -21.54
C HIS A 241 -5.88 1.27 -21.25
N GLU A 242 -6.69 0.21 -21.32
CA GLU A 242 -8.13 0.27 -21.12
C GLU A 242 -8.55 0.21 -19.64
N THR A 243 -7.93 1.03 -18.79
CA THR A 243 -8.26 1.14 -17.36
C THR A 243 -8.42 2.60 -16.97
N ILE A 244 -9.25 2.86 -15.95
CA ILE A 244 -9.47 4.23 -15.45
C ILE A 244 -8.15 4.91 -15.05
N PRO A 245 -7.25 4.29 -14.27
CA PRO A 245 -6.01 4.96 -13.85
C PRO A 245 -5.11 5.33 -15.03
N VAL A 246 -4.93 4.44 -16.01
CA VAL A 246 -4.10 4.72 -17.19
C VAL A 246 -4.73 5.81 -18.06
N PHE A 247 -6.05 5.80 -18.23
CA PHE A 247 -6.74 6.86 -18.95
C PHE A 247 -6.56 8.23 -18.27
N ILE A 248 -6.77 8.31 -16.95
CA ILE A 248 -6.55 9.56 -16.20
C ILE A 248 -5.09 10.04 -16.35
N PHE A 249 -4.13 9.12 -16.26
CA PHE A 249 -2.71 9.44 -16.45
C PHE A 249 -2.44 10.06 -17.83
N ASN A 250 -2.96 9.47 -18.90
CA ASN A 250 -2.79 9.98 -20.26
C ASN A 250 -3.49 11.34 -20.46
N MET A 251 -4.55 11.63 -19.71
CA MET A 251 -5.27 12.91 -19.77
C MET A 251 -4.57 14.07 -19.05
N VAL A 252 -3.52 13.81 -18.28
CA VAL A 252 -2.75 14.86 -17.60
C VAL A 252 -2.15 15.86 -18.59
N THR A 253 -1.72 15.40 -19.77
CA THR A 253 -1.16 16.27 -20.80
C THR A 253 -2.21 17.11 -21.53
N ASP A 254 -3.46 16.63 -21.57
CA ASP A 254 -4.55 17.21 -22.37
C ASP A 254 -5.70 17.76 -21.48
N ILE A 255 -5.35 18.27 -20.30
CA ILE A 255 -6.30 18.57 -19.22
C ILE A 255 -7.38 19.61 -19.58
N ASN A 256 -7.10 20.43 -20.59
CA ASN A 256 -8.00 21.49 -21.08
C ASN A 256 -8.80 21.06 -22.32
N GLU A 257 -8.45 19.94 -22.95
CA GLU A 257 -9.06 19.49 -24.21
C GLU A 257 -10.07 18.36 -23.99
N ASN A 258 -9.88 17.52 -22.98
CA ASN A 258 -10.74 16.36 -22.74
C ASN A 258 -11.35 16.35 -21.32
N PRO A 259 -12.62 16.78 -21.18
CA PRO A 259 -13.27 16.90 -19.88
C PRO A 259 -13.68 15.55 -19.25
N ILE A 260 -13.57 14.44 -19.99
CA ILE A 260 -14.05 13.12 -19.57
C ILE A 260 -13.22 12.56 -18.41
N GLY A 261 -11.95 12.96 -18.32
CA GLY A 261 -11.09 12.63 -17.18
C GLY A 261 -11.68 13.07 -15.84
N PHE A 262 -12.34 14.24 -15.78
CA PHE A 262 -12.98 14.72 -14.55
C PHE A 262 -14.17 13.85 -14.13
N ALA A 263 -14.99 13.40 -15.08
CA ALA A 263 -16.11 12.49 -14.81
C ALA A 263 -15.62 11.13 -14.29
N LEU A 264 -14.55 10.58 -14.86
CA LEU A 264 -13.94 9.34 -14.39
C LEU A 264 -13.34 9.48 -12.98
N VAL A 265 -12.64 10.58 -12.69
CA VAL A 265 -12.13 10.84 -11.33
C VAL A 265 -13.28 10.88 -10.32
N PHE A 266 -14.40 11.55 -10.66
CA PHE A 266 -15.58 11.55 -9.81
C PHE A 266 -16.13 10.14 -9.56
N ILE A 267 -16.23 9.30 -10.60
CA ILE A 267 -16.68 7.90 -10.48
C ILE A 267 -15.75 7.10 -9.57
N VAL A 268 -14.43 7.26 -9.70
CA VAL A 268 -13.47 6.58 -8.84
C VAL A 268 -13.62 7.03 -7.38
N ILE A 269 -13.74 8.34 -7.11
CA ILE A 269 -13.99 8.86 -5.76
C ILE A 269 -15.30 8.28 -5.20
N LEU A 270 -16.36 8.26 -6.00
CA LEU A 270 -17.66 7.74 -5.59
C LEU A 270 -17.57 6.26 -5.19
N ILE A 271 -16.94 5.43 -6.03
CA ILE A 271 -16.77 3.99 -5.77
C ILE A 271 -15.90 3.75 -4.54
N THR A 272 -14.72 4.35 -4.48
CA THR A 272 -13.74 4.15 -3.39
C THR A 272 -14.27 4.66 -2.05
N THR A 273 -14.92 5.82 -2.03
CA THR A 273 -15.55 6.37 -0.82
C THR A 273 -16.73 5.52 -0.37
N SER A 274 -17.55 5.02 -1.31
CA SER A 274 -18.68 4.12 -0.99
C SER A 274 -18.19 2.82 -0.35
N ILE A 275 -17.12 2.24 -0.89
CA ILE A 275 -16.47 1.05 -0.33
C ILE A 275 -15.89 1.34 1.05
N PHE A 276 -15.23 2.48 1.24
CA PHE A 276 -14.68 2.86 2.54
C PHE A 276 -15.76 3.06 3.60
N ILE A 277 -16.88 3.73 3.25
CA ILE A 277 -18.04 3.89 4.13
C ILE A 277 -18.66 2.53 4.45
N PHE A 278 -18.82 1.67 3.45
CA PHE A 278 -19.30 0.30 3.65
C PHE A 278 -18.37 -0.50 4.58
N SER A 279 -17.05 -0.34 4.44
CA SER A 279 -16.07 -0.95 5.33
C SER A 279 -16.26 -0.50 6.77
N LYS A 280 -16.51 0.80 6.98
CA LYS A 280 -16.58 1.39 8.31
C LYS A 280 -17.91 1.14 9.02
N PHE A 281 -19.02 1.14 8.28
CA PHE A 281 -20.38 1.09 8.86
C PHE A 281 -21.17 -0.17 8.51
N GLY A 282 -20.85 -0.83 7.40
CA GLY A 282 -21.54 -2.03 6.95
C GLY A 282 -21.21 -3.28 7.79
N PHE A 283 -20.10 -3.25 8.53
CA PHE A 283 -19.66 -4.37 9.36
C PHE A 283 -20.03 -4.14 10.82
N ASN A 284 -20.99 -4.94 11.30
CA ASN A 284 -21.45 -4.90 12.68
C ASN A 284 -20.43 -5.63 13.59
N GLU A 285 -19.24 -5.05 13.72
CA GLU A 285 -18.12 -5.60 14.50
C GLU A 285 -18.50 -5.87 15.97
N LYS A 286 -19.49 -5.13 16.49
CA LYS A 286 -19.97 -5.29 17.88
C LYS A 286 -20.50 -6.68 18.21
N LYS A 287 -20.92 -7.49 17.22
CA LYS A 287 -21.37 -8.89 17.45
C LYS A 287 -20.24 -9.92 17.45
N TYR A 288 -19.08 -9.59 16.87
CA TYR A 288 -17.96 -10.50 16.71
C TYR A 288 -16.67 -9.98 17.35
N GLN A 289 -16.74 -8.90 18.14
CA GLN A 289 -15.66 -8.47 19.04
C GLN A 289 -15.31 -9.64 19.96
N MET A 290 -14.27 -10.37 19.57
CA MET A 290 -13.79 -11.53 20.28
C MET A 290 -13.36 -11.11 21.67
N MET A 291 -13.95 -11.76 22.66
CA MET A 291 -13.51 -11.78 24.05
C MET A 291 -12.22 -12.60 24.16
N GLY A 292 -11.16 -12.20 23.44
CA GLY A 292 -9.84 -12.83 23.45
C GLY A 292 -8.86 -12.03 24.30
N ARG A 293 -9.15 -11.85 25.59
CA ARG A 293 -8.22 -11.18 26.54
C ARG A 293 -7.15 -12.10 27.12
N GLY A 294 -6.97 -13.31 26.57
CA GLY A 294 -5.90 -14.22 26.96
C GLY A 294 -5.14 -14.69 25.72
N HIS A 295 -3.82 -14.50 25.70
CA HIS A 295 -2.94 -15.30 24.86
C HIS A 295 -3.04 -16.76 25.34
N THR A 296 -3.99 -17.53 24.83
CA THR A 296 -3.89 -18.98 24.90
C THR A 296 -2.94 -19.40 23.78
N ASN A 297 -1.90 -20.17 24.12
CA ASN A 297 -1.04 -20.76 23.10
C ASN A 297 -1.92 -21.52 22.11
N VAL A 298 -1.89 -21.12 20.84
CA VAL A 298 -2.59 -21.82 19.76
C VAL A 298 -2.21 -23.31 19.85
N SER A 299 -3.18 -24.21 20.00
CA SER A 299 -2.91 -25.65 19.96
C SER A 299 -2.59 -26.04 18.50
N VAL A 300 -1.33 -25.86 18.10
CA VAL A 300 -0.90 -26.17 16.74
C VAL A 300 -0.82 -27.69 16.59
N LYS A 301 -1.51 -28.24 15.59
CA LYS A 301 -1.45 -29.68 15.30
C LYS A 301 -0.23 -29.97 14.43
N LYS A 302 0.56 -30.98 14.78
CA LYS A 302 1.60 -31.49 13.87
C LYS A 302 0.93 -32.03 12.61
N ALA A 303 1.36 -31.57 11.43
CA ALA A 303 0.78 -32.04 10.18
C ALA A 303 1.02 -33.55 10.00
N SER A 304 -0.04 -34.30 9.71
CA SER A 304 0.10 -35.72 9.32
C SER A 304 0.82 -35.82 7.97
N PHE A 305 1.32 -37.02 7.65
CA PHE A 305 2.04 -37.26 6.39
C PHE A 305 1.21 -36.86 5.15
N LEU A 306 -0.08 -37.22 5.12
CA LEU A 306 -0.99 -36.87 4.03
C LEU A 306 -1.18 -35.36 3.88
N PHE A 307 -1.31 -34.62 5.00
CA PHE A 307 -1.42 -33.17 4.95
C PHE A 307 -0.12 -32.50 4.47
N LYS A 308 1.05 -33.07 4.77
CA LYS A 308 2.33 -32.56 4.26
C LYS A 308 2.41 -32.62 2.73
N ILE A 309 1.85 -33.66 2.11
CA ILE A 309 1.78 -33.82 0.65
C ILE A 309 0.90 -32.73 0.01
N ILE A 310 -0.01 -32.10 0.75
CA ILE A 310 -0.81 -30.98 0.26
C ILE A 310 -0.13 -29.65 0.56
N ILE A 311 0.37 -29.48 1.80
CA ILE A 311 0.97 -28.22 2.27
C ILE A 311 2.22 -27.87 1.47
N TYR A 312 3.20 -28.78 1.35
CA TYR A 312 4.47 -28.44 0.71
C TYR A 312 4.30 -28.07 -0.77
N PRO A 313 3.61 -28.85 -1.61
CA PRO A 313 3.42 -28.47 -3.01
C PRO A 313 2.66 -27.15 -3.16
N THR A 314 1.63 -26.90 -2.35
CA THR A 314 0.86 -25.63 -2.42
C THR A 314 1.72 -24.43 -2.03
N VAL A 315 2.47 -24.52 -0.93
CA VAL A 315 3.33 -23.44 -0.45
C VAL A 315 4.50 -23.21 -1.41
N ILE A 316 5.17 -24.28 -1.83
CA ILE A 316 6.32 -24.20 -2.74
C ILE A 316 5.89 -23.70 -4.11
N SER A 317 4.78 -24.19 -4.68
CA SER A 317 4.30 -23.69 -5.98
C SER A 317 3.94 -22.21 -5.92
N THR A 318 3.27 -21.77 -4.85
CA THR A 318 2.95 -20.35 -4.68
C THR A 318 4.21 -19.51 -4.58
N ILE A 319 5.20 -19.92 -3.78
CA ILE A 319 6.48 -19.22 -3.66
C ILE A 319 7.18 -19.18 -5.02
N SER A 320 7.30 -20.32 -5.70
CA SER A 320 7.97 -20.39 -7.00
C SER A 320 7.35 -19.46 -8.02
N ILE A 321 6.01 -19.44 -8.12
CA ILE A 321 5.29 -18.57 -9.06
C ILE A 321 5.42 -17.10 -8.66
N ALA A 322 5.24 -16.77 -7.39
CA ALA A 322 5.31 -15.40 -6.90
C ALA A 322 6.72 -14.78 -7.02
N LEU A 323 7.75 -15.60 -6.98
CA LEU A 323 9.15 -15.16 -7.13
C LEU A 323 9.59 -15.04 -8.60
N ILE A 324 8.83 -15.53 -9.58
CA ILE A 324 9.14 -15.38 -11.02
C ILE A 324 9.57 -13.95 -11.36
N PRO A 325 8.75 -12.90 -11.13
CA PRO A 325 9.13 -11.55 -11.52
C PRO A 325 10.41 -11.05 -10.84
N HIS A 326 10.63 -11.43 -9.57
CA HIS A 326 11.83 -11.04 -8.82
C HIS A 326 13.07 -11.70 -9.42
N ILE A 327 13.01 -13.01 -9.64
CA ILE A 327 14.08 -13.81 -10.21
C ILE A 327 14.41 -13.29 -11.61
N THR A 328 13.39 -13.05 -12.45
CA THR A 328 13.59 -12.53 -13.80
C THR A 328 14.25 -11.16 -13.79
N VAL A 329 13.80 -10.21 -12.96
CA VAL A 329 14.44 -8.89 -12.86
C VAL A 329 15.89 -8.99 -12.41
N ILE A 330 16.15 -9.81 -11.37
CA ILE A 330 17.51 -9.98 -10.85
C ILE A 330 18.41 -10.59 -11.95
N ILE A 331 17.96 -11.65 -12.62
CA ILE A 331 18.71 -12.27 -13.72
C ILE A 331 18.95 -11.25 -14.85
N THR A 332 17.91 -10.52 -15.28
CA THR A 332 18.02 -9.46 -16.29
C THR A 332 19.05 -8.42 -15.89
N SER A 333 19.09 -7.98 -14.62
CA SER A 333 20.06 -6.98 -14.15
C SER A 333 21.53 -7.39 -14.32
N PHE A 334 21.80 -8.71 -14.34
CA PHE A 334 23.14 -9.26 -14.55
C PHE A 334 23.37 -9.76 -15.98
N SER A 335 22.41 -9.64 -16.90
CA SER A 335 22.48 -10.27 -18.22
C SER A 335 23.12 -9.37 -19.27
N ASP A 336 24.21 -9.78 -19.90
CA ASP A 336 24.84 -9.03 -21.01
C ASP A 336 24.09 -9.23 -22.35
N GLY A 337 22.81 -8.85 -22.35
CA GLY A 337 21.85 -9.29 -23.36
C GLY A 337 21.17 -10.59 -22.93
N TRP A 338 19.84 -10.64 -23.04
CA TRP A 338 19.08 -11.86 -22.77
C TRP A 338 17.93 -12.00 -23.76
N PHE A 339 18.22 -12.55 -24.92
CA PHE A 339 17.25 -12.65 -26.01
C PHE A 339 17.31 -14.04 -26.63
N MET A 340 16.14 -14.63 -26.91
CA MET A 340 16.01 -15.94 -27.57
C MET A 340 16.68 -17.11 -26.82
N THR A 341 16.92 -16.98 -25.52
CA THR A 341 17.50 -18.03 -24.69
C THR A 341 16.69 -18.21 -23.40
N ALA A 342 16.56 -19.43 -22.90
CA ALA A 342 15.84 -19.71 -21.65
C ALA A 342 16.53 -19.04 -20.43
N LEU A 343 17.86 -18.96 -20.46
CA LEU A 343 18.69 -18.27 -19.49
C LEU A 343 19.74 -17.41 -20.21
N PRO A 344 20.26 -16.35 -19.57
CA PRO A 344 21.33 -15.54 -20.17
C PRO A 344 22.59 -16.37 -20.40
N GLU A 345 23.20 -16.22 -21.57
CA GLU A 345 24.47 -16.89 -21.90
C GLU A 345 25.69 -16.17 -21.31
N LYS A 346 25.56 -14.85 -21.10
CA LYS A 346 26.63 -13.99 -20.60
C LYS A 346 26.13 -13.15 -19.44
N PHE A 347 26.94 -13.09 -18.39
CA PHE A 347 26.68 -12.28 -17.21
C PHE A 347 27.65 -11.10 -17.14
N THR A 348 27.16 -9.96 -16.67
CA THR A 348 27.90 -8.71 -16.52
C THR A 348 27.40 -7.92 -15.32
N THR A 349 28.26 -7.08 -14.76
CA THR A 349 27.91 -6.10 -13.72
C THR A 349 27.83 -4.68 -14.26
N LYS A 350 27.99 -4.48 -15.58
CA LYS A 350 28.06 -3.15 -16.21
C LYS A 350 26.83 -2.28 -15.93
N TYR A 351 25.65 -2.87 -15.81
CA TYR A 351 24.41 -2.11 -15.57
C TYR A 351 24.33 -1.56 -14.14
N TYR A 352 24.93 -2.24 -13.16
CA TYR A 352 25.06 -1.69 -11.81
C TYR A 352 26.02 -0.50 -11.79
N TYR A 353 27.09 -0.52 -12.59
CA TYR A 353 27.93 0.67 -12.78
C TYR A 353 27.16 1.79 -13.49
N GLN A 354 26.34 1.46 -14.49
CA GLN A 354 25.47 2.43 -15.18
C GLN A 354 24.44 3.06 -14.25
N VAL A 355 23.87 2.32 -13.29
CA VAL A 355 22.96 2.91 -12.29
C VAL A 355 23.61 4.07 -11.52
N PHE A 356 24.92 4.00 -11.26
CA PHE A 356 25.65 5.06 -10.55
C PHE A 356 26.35 6.08 -11.46
N SER A 357 26.23 5.95 -12.78
CA SER A 357 26.80 6.90 -13.76
C SER A 357 25.76 7.50 -14.70
N HIS A 358 24.57 6.92 -14.78
CA HIS A 358 23.45 7.43 -15.56
C HIS A 358 22.69 8.49 -14.77
N ASP A 359 22.51 9.68 -15.38
CA ASP A 359 21.94 10.84 -14.70
C ASP A 359 20.53 10.57 -14.16
N LEU A 360 19.64 9.96 -14.96
CA LEU A 360 18.27 9.64 -14.54
C LEU A 360 18.22 8.67 -13.35
N SER A 361 19.15 7.72 -13.28
CA SER A 361 19.20 6.73 -12.19
C SER A 361 19.65 7.39 -10.89
N LEU A 362 20.71 8.19 -10.93
CA LEU A 362 21.20 8.93 -9.77
C LEU A 362 20.17 9.94 -9.25
N ILE A 363 19.54 10.69 -10.15
CA ILE A 363 18.46 11.62 -9.83
C ILE A 363 17.30 10.87 -9.17
N GLY A 364 16.87 9.74 -9.76
CA GLY A 364 15.80 8.90 -9.21
C GLY A 364 16.07 8.41 -7.78
N ILE A 365 17.26 7.85 -7.54
CA ILE A 365 17.67 7.38 -6.21
C ILE A 365 17.70 8.54 -5.22
N LYS A 366 18.36 9.65 -5.58
CA LYS A 366 18.49 10.82 -4.70
C LYS A 366 17.14 11.42 -4.36
N ASN A 367 16.30 11.65 -5.36
CA ASN A 367 14.99 12.26 -5.19
C ASN A 367 14.06 11.38 -4.38
N SER A 368 13.98 10.07 -4.65
CA SER A 368 13.12 9.21 -3.84
C SER A 368 13.58 9.08 -2.40
N ILE A 369 14.89 8.93 -2.13
CA ILE A 369 15.37 8.92 -0.74
C ILE A 369 15.05 10.26 -0.06
N LEU A 370 15.33 11.38 -0.71
CA LEU A 370 15.08 12.70 -0.16
C LEU A 370 13.58 12.94 0.11
N PHE A 371 12.72 12.71 -0.88
CA PHE A 371 11.29 12.96 -0.77
C PHE A 371 10.63 12.01 0.22
N SER A 372 10.97 10.72 0.20
CA SER A 372 10.47 9.74 1.18
C SER A 372 10.93 10.07 2.60
N CYS A 373 12.20 10.49 2.81
CA CYS A 373 12.67 10.91 4.12
C CYS A 373 11.95 12.16 4.63
N LEU A 374 11.77 13.18 3.77
CA LEU A 374 11.07 14.42 4.14
C LEU A 374 9.58 14.16 4.42
N ALA A 375 8.90 13.39 3.59
CA ALA A 375 7.51 12.99 3.81
C ALA A 375 7.36 12.18 5.11
N THR A 376 8.21 11.19 5.34
CA THR A 376 8.21 10.39 6.58
C THR A 376 8.47 11.25 7.81
N PHE A 377 9.39 12.21 7.72
CA PHE A 377 9.67 13.13 8.81
C PHE A 377 8.45 13.99 9.17
N LEU A 378 7.76 14.53 8.15
CA LEU A 378 6.49 15.23 8.34
C LEU A 378 5.44 14.33 8.96
N ASP A 379 5.30 13.10 8.48
CA ASP A 379 4.34 12.12 9.00
C ASP A 379 4.61 11.77 10.46
N VAL A 380 5.87 11.62 10.87
CA VAL A 380 6.22 11.33 12.28
C VAL A 380 5.81 12.49 13.17
N ILE A 381 6.10 13.72 12.76
CA ILE A 381 5.73 14.93 13.53
C ILE A 381 4.21 15.02 13.65
N LEU A 382 3.50 15.03 12.52
CA LEU A 382 2.05 15.16 12.47
C LEU A 382 1.36 13.97 13.13
N GLY A 383 1.88 12.77 12.91
CA GLY A 383 1.35 11.51 13.43
C GLY A 383 1.44 11.42 14.95
N VAL A 384 2.57 11.82 15.55
CA VAL A 384 2.71 11.88 17.02
C VAL A 384 1.74 12.91 17.61
N LEU A 385 1.65 14.10 16.99
CA LEU A 385 0.77 15.17 17.46
C LEU A 385 -0.71 14.75 17.41
N LEU A 386 -1.14 14.22 16.28
CA LEU A 386 -2.50 13.72 16.08
C LEU A 386 -2.82 12.56 17.02
N ALA A 387 -1.92 11.58 17.14
CA ALA A 387 -2.13 10.43 18.02
C ALA A 387 -2.21 10.83 19.49
N TYR A 388 -1.35 11.75 19.94
CA TYR A 388 -1.43 12.29 21.30
C TYR A 388 -2.81 12.91 21.55
N ILE A 389 -3.35 13.65 20.59
CA ILE A 389 -4.65 14.32 20.72
C ILE A 389 -5.80 13.31 20.71
N ILE A 390 -5.77 12.35 19.78
CA ILE A 390 -6.80 11.31 19.65
C ILE A 390 -6.87 10.45 20.93
N VAL A 391 -5.73 10.12 21.54
CA VAL A 391 -5.67 9.18 22.68
C VAL A 391 -5.73 9.88 24.03
N ARG A 392 -5.04 11.01 24.21
CA ARG A 392 -4.89 11.67 25.52
C ARG A 392 -5.87 12.81 25.76
N LYS A 393 -6.57 13.31 24.74
CA LYS A 393 -7.47 14.47 24.88
C LYS A 393 -8.93 14.09 24.65
N SER A 394 -9.79 14.59 25.54
CA SER A 394 -11.24 14.60 25.36
C SER A 394 -11.68 15.84 24.57
N LEU A 395 -11.25 15.94 23.30
CA LEU A 395 -11.80 16.96 22.41
C LEU A 395 -13.18 16.50 21.89
N PRO A 396 -14.18 17.39 21.80
CA PRO A 396 -15.51 17.04 21.28
C PRO A 396 -15.49 16.54 19.83
N PHE A 397 -14.42 16.85 19.08
CA PHE A 397 -14.25 16.49 17.66
C PHE A 397 -13.10 15.50 17.41
N SER A 398 -12.59 14.80 18.42
CA SER A 398 -11.47 13.85 18.23
C SER A 398 -11.81 12.72 17.26
N GLN A 399 -13.06 12.25 17.26
CA GLN A 399 -13.55 11.23 16.31
C GLN A 399 -13.62 11.75 14.87
N PHE A 400 -13.99 13.03 14.69
CA PHE A 400 -13.97 13.67 13.38
C PHE A 400 -12.54 13.84 12.88
N LEU A 401 -11.61 14.25 13.75
CA LEU A 401 -10.19 14.35 13.43
C LEU A 401 -9.61 12.99 13.01
N ASP A 402 -9.89 11.92 13.76
CA ASP A 402 -9.48 10.55 13.39
C ASP A 402 -10.04 10.16 12.02
N ALA A 403 -11.33 10.42 11.76
CA ALA A 403 -11.93 10.15 10.45
C ALA A 403 -11.30 10.96 9.31
N LEU A 404 -11.01 12.25 9.53
CA LEU A 404 -10.37 13.11 8.55
C LEU A 404 -8.96 12.62 8.20
N VAL A 405 -8.20 12.19 9.22
CA VAL A 405 -6.86 11.62 9.02
C VAL A 405 -6.90 10.30 8.26
N MET A 406 -7.97 9.51 8.38
CA MET A 406 -8.13 8.26 7.61
C MET A 406 -8.62 8.48 6.18
N THR A 407 -9.13 9.67 5.84
CA THR A 407 -9.70 9.97 4.52
C THR A 407 -8.74 9.75 3.34
N PRO A 408 -7.43 10.02 3.45
CA PRO A 408 -6.46 9.70 2.39
C PRO A 408 -6.42 8.22 2.00
N LEU A 409 -6.82 7.28 2.87
CA LEU A 409 -6.88 5.85 2.51
C LEU A 409 -8.03 5.55 1.53
N ALA A 410 -9.06 6.39 1.52
CA ALA A 410 -10.18 6.27 0.58
C ALA A 410 -9.87 6.95 -0.77
N LEU A 411 -8.86 7.82 -0.84
CA LEU A 411 -8.52 8.58 -2.04
C LEU A 411 -7.31 7.95 -2.76
N PRO A 412 -7.50 7.46 -4.00
CA PRO A 412 -6.42 6.95 -4.82
C PRO A 412 -5.35 8.00 -5.13
N GLY A 413 -4.09 7.56 -5.27
CA GLY A 413 -2.96 8.44 -5.57
C GLY A 413 -3.17 9.23 -6.85
N ILE A 414 -3.66 8.57 -7.90
CA ILE A 414 -3.95 9.21 -9.19
C ILE A 414 -4.88 10.42 -9.04
N ILE A 415 -5.86 10.35 -8.13
CA ILE A 415 -6.83 11.42 -7.90
C ILE A 415 -6.17 12.61 -7.22
N LEU A 416 -5.32 12.36 -6.21
CA LEU A 416 -4.62 13.43 -5.52
C LEU A 416 -3.60 14.11 -6.43
N ALA A 417 -2.80 13.32 -7.15
CA ALA A 417 -1.82 13.85 -8.08
C ALA A 417 -2.48 14.68 -9.20
N PHE A 418 -3.54 14.16 -9.81
CA PHE A 418 -4.31 14.89 -10.82
C PHE A 418 -4.94 16.15 -10.22
N GLY A 419 -5.46 16.06 -8.99
CA GLY A 419 -6.02 17.20 -8.28
C GLY A 419 -5.02 18.30 -8.01
N TYR A 420 -3.78 17.93 -7.73
CA TYR A 420 -2.72 18.88 -7.50
C TYR A 420 -2.35 19.64 -8.77
N VAL A 421 -2.27 18.93 -9.91
CA VAL A 421 -2.11 19.59 -11.23
C VAL A 421 -3.25 20.57 -11.46
N VAL A 422 -4.50 20.15 -11.27
CA VAL A 422 -5.68 21.00 -11.49
C VAL A 422 -5.73 22.23 -10.57
N SER A 423 -5.36 22.05 -9.30
CA SER A 423 -5.59 23.05 -8.25
C SER A 423 -4.46 24.05 -8.08
N TYR A 424 -3.23 23.63 -8.40
CA TYR A 424 -2.02 24.40 -8.12
C TYR A 424 -1.28 24.90 -9.36
N THR A 425 -1.63 24.46 -10.57
CA THR A 425 -1.07 25.04 -11.80
C THR A 425 -1.32 26.55 -11.86
N GLY A 426 -0.29 27.34 -12.19
CA GLY A 426 -0.33 28.80 -12.19
C GLY A 426 -0.24 29.46 -10.81
N THR A 427 -0.10 28.70 -9.72
CA THR A 427 0.09 29.23 -8.36
C THR A 427 1.57 29.20 -7.95
N PHE A 428 1.90 29.66 -6.73
CA PHE A 428 3.26 29.55 -6.20
C PHE A 428 3.71 28.08 -5.94
N LEU A 429 2.76 27.14 -5.94
CA LEU A 429 3.00 25.69 -5.81
C LEU A 429 2.85 24.96 -7.15
N ASP A 430 3.03 25.64 -8.28
CA ASP A 430 2.83 25.04 -9.60
C ASP A 430 3.74 23.81 -9.83
N PRO A 431 3.17 22.60 -10.00
CA PRO A 431 3.94 21.38 -10.23
C PRO A 431 4.68 21.38 -11.56
N LEU A 432 4.24 22.16 -12.56
CA LEU A 432 4.93 22.31 -13.85
C LEU A 432 6.24 23.10 -13.70
N THR A 433 6.31 23.98 -12.70
CA THR A 433 7.50 24.78 -12.39
C THR A 433 8.42 24.06 -11.42
N ASN A 434 7.90 23.68 -10.24
CA ASN A 434 8.64 22.96 -9.21
C ASN A 434 7.70 21.99 -8.45
N PRO A 435 7.73 20.69 -8.77
CA PRO A 435 6.84 19.71 -8.16
C PRO A 435 7.30 19.24 -6.78
N ILE A 436 8.51 19.60 -6.33
CA ILE A 436 9.11 19.05 -5.09
C ILE A 436 8.19 19.25 -3.85
N PRO A 437 7.65 20.45 -3.57
CA PRO A 437 6.80 20.64 -2.40
C PRO A 437 5.55 19.77 -2.46
N LEU A 438 4.92 19.70 -3.63
CA LEU A 438 3.70 18.91 -3.82
C LEU A 438 3.97 17.41 -3.80
N LEU A 439 5.11 16.93 -4.29
CA LEU A 439 5.51 15.52 -4.16
C LEU A 439 5.66 15.11 -2.69
N ILE A 440 6.40 15.91 -1.90
CA ILE A 440 6.60 15.64 -0.47
C ILE A 440 5.26 15.66 0.28
N ILE A 441 4.39 16.64 -0.03
CA ILE A 441 3.07 16.76 0.59
C ILE A 441 2.14 15.62 0.17
N ALA A 442 2.10 15.26 -1.11
CA ALA A 442 1.29 14.14 -1.61
C ALA A 442 1.66 12.84 -0.90
N TYR A 443 2.96 12.55 -0.85
CA TYR A 443 3.51 11.39 -0.15
C TYR A 443 3.14 11.40 1.34
N SER A 444 3.30 12.54 2.03
CA SER A 444 2.98 12.66 3.45
C SER A 444 1.48 12.48 3.69
N VAL A 445 0.61 13.24 3.01
CA VAL A 445 -0.85 13.16 3.17
C VAL A 445 -1.36 11.74 2.99
N ARG A 446 -0.84 11.01 2.01
CA ARG A 446 -1.24 9.62 1.74
C ARG A 446 -0.72 8.62 2.75
N ARG A 447 0.42 8.86 3.40
CA ARG A 447 1.03 7.91 4.36
C ARG A 447 0.81 8.29 5.83
N LEU A 448 0.34 9.50 6.11
CA LEU A 448 -0.05 9.98 7.43
C LEU A 448 -0.97 9.00 8.21
N PRO A 449 -1.98 8.32 7.61
CA PRO A 449 -2.83 7.39 8.34
C PRO A 449 -2.04 6.25 9.00
N PHE A 450 -1.03 5.70 8.32
CA PHE A 450 -0.21 4.61 8.85
C PHE A 450 0.60 5.05 10.06
N MET A 451 1.20 6.24 9.98
CA MET A 451 1.97 6.81 11.09
C MET A 451 1.08 7.13 12.29
N VAL A 452 -0.11 7.68 12.06
CA VAL A 452 -1.09 7.97 13.11
C VAL A 452 -1.56 6.70 13.79
N ARG A 453 -1.92 5.66 13.05
CA ARG A 453 -2.33 4.36 13.63
C ARG A 453 -1.20 3.72 14.44
N SER A 454 0.03 3.76 13.93
CA SER A 454 1.19 3.25 14.66
C SER A 454 1.43 4.01 15.97
N ALA A 455 1.38 5.35 15.93
CA ALA A 455 1.54 6.19 17.12
C ALA A 455 0.40 6.01 18.13
N VAL A 456 -0.87 5.95 17.67
CA VAL A 456 -2.05 5.69 18.52
C VAL A 456 -1.88 4.37 19.28
N SER A 457 -1.45 3.30 18.60
CA SER A 457 -1.16 2.02 19.23
C SER A 457 -0.08 2.14 20.31
N GLY A 458 0.96 2.95 20.08
CA GLY A 458 1.99 3.23 21.09
C GLY A 458 1.42 3.95 22.32
N PHE A 459 0.66 5.03 22.12
CA PHE A 459 0.06 5.78 23.22
C PHE A 459 -0.95 4.95 24.02
N GLN A 460 -1.72 4.07 23.38
CA GLN A 460 -2.68 3.19 24.07
C GLN A 460 -2.00 2.12 24.93
N GLN A 461 -0.80 1.67 24.55
CA GLN A 461 -0.04 0.66 25.31
C GLN A 461 0.59 1.23 26.60
N ILE A 462 0.87 2.53 26.65
CA ILE A 462 1.48 3.18 27.81
C ILE A 462 0.40 3.73 28.74
N ASN A 463 0.49 3.36 30.02
CA ASN A 463 -0.38 3.89 31.07
C ASN A 463 -0.16 5.40 31.27
N SER A 464 -1.25 6.18 31.32
CA SER A 464 -1.21 7.64 31.54
C SER A 464 -0.59 8.01 32.90
N SER A 465 -0.59 7.10 33.86
CA SER A 465 -0.02 7.32 35.20
C SER A 465 1.46 7.73 35.18
N LEU A 466 2.25 7.29 34.19
CA LEU A 466 3.65 7.71 34.04
C LEU A 466 3.76 9.19 33.65
N GLU A 467 2.84 9.67 32.83
CA GLU A 467 2.78 11.07 32.41
C GLU A 467 2.28 11.96 33.56
N GLU A 468 1.27 11.48 34.29
CA GLU A 468 0.70 12.16 35.46
C GLU A 468 1.73 12.27 36.59
N ALA A 469 2.47 11.20 36.90
CA ALA A 469 3.53 11.21 37.91
C ALA A 469 4.62 12.23 37.58
N SER A 470 5.02 12.33 36.31
CA SER A 470 5.98 13.34 35.86
C SER A 470 5.47 14.77 36.06
N GLN A 471 4.19 15.02 35.78
CA GLN A 471 3.58 16.33 35.94
C GLN A 471 3.39 16.70 37.43
N VAL A 472 3.06 15.73 38.29
CA VAL A 472 2.99 15.93 39.76
C VAL A 472 4.35 16.35 40.32
N MET A 473 5.44 15.82 39.77
CA MET A 473 6.82 16.21 40.13
C MET A 473 7.25 17.57 39.53
N GLY A 474 6.34 18.32 38.90
CA GLY A 474 6.59 19.66 38.36
C GLY A 474 7.14 19.70 36.93
N ALA A 475 7.23 18.57 36.23
CA ALA A 475 7.67 18.56 34.84
C ALA A 475 6.61 19.16 33.90
N SER A 476 7.05 19.88 32.87
CA SER A 476 6.16 20.38 31.82
C SER A 476 5.71 19.24 30.89
N LYS A 477 4.55 19.40 30.24
CA LYS A 477 4.03 18.41 29.27
C LYS A 477 5.00 18.10 28.14
N LEU A 478 5.70 19.10 27.63
CA LEU A 478 6.70 18.91 26.57
C LEU A 478 7.91 18.12 27.08
N TYR A 479 8.32 18.37 28.33
CA TYR A 479 9.36 17.57 28.99
C TYR A 479 8.91 16.12 29.15
N THR A 480 7.72 15.88 29.71
CA THR A 480 7.13 14.55 29.87
C THR A 480 7.03 13.83 28.53
N LEU A 481 6.50 14.48 27.49
CA LEU A 481 6.38 13.93 26.14
C LEU A 481 7.76 13.52 25.60
N ARG A 482 8.76 14.41 25.65
CA ARG A 482 10.08 14.18 25.06
C ARG A 482 10.93 13.17 25.85
N LYS A 483 10.84 13.16 27.18
CA LYS A 483 11.73 12.36 28.04
C LYS A 483 11.12 11.07 28.57
N ILE A 484 9.80 10.92 28.52
CA ILE A 484 9.10 9.74 29.02
C ILE A 484 8.30 9.10 27.88
N THR A 485 7.33 9.82 27.32
CA THR A 485 6.38 9.19 26.40
C THR A 485 7.01 8.79 25.07
N ILE A 486 7.73 9.70 24.39
CA ILE A 486 8.39 9.42 23.09
C ILE A 486 9.37 8.24 23.21
N PRO A 487 10.30 8.20 24.18
CA PRO A 487 11.18 7.05 24.36
C PRO A 487 10.43 5.71 24.50
N LEU A 488 9.31 5.70 25.23
CA LEU A 488 8.51 4.50 25.44
C LEU A 488 7.73 4.06 24.18
N ILE A 489 7.31 4.98 23.32
CA ILE A 489 6.65 4.65 22.03
C ILE A 489 7.64 4.59 20.85
N THR A 490 8.95 4.72 21.06
CA THR A 490 9.92 4.87 19.95
C THR A 490 9.89 3.69 18.99
N ALA A 491 9.67 2.46 19.47
CA ALA A 491 9.51 1.29 18.60
C ALA A 491 8.32 1.43 17.63
N ASN A 492 7.17 1.90 18.11
CA ASN A 492 6.01 2.21 17.27
C ASN A 492 6.32 3.33 16.27
N LEU A 493 7.04 4.37 16.70
CA LEU A 493 7.36 5.49 15.82
C LEU A 493 8.32 5.09 14.71
N ILE A 494 9.38 4.34 15.02
CA ILE A 494 10.32 3.85 14.01
C ILE A 494 9.60 2.91 13.04
N ALA A 495 8.78 2.00 13.55
CA ALA A 495 8.05 1.07 12.72
C ALA A 495 7.04 1.76 11.79
N GLY A 496 6.28 2.73 12.31
CA GLY A 496 5.36 3.55 11.51
C GLY A 496 6.11 4.37 10.47
N GLY A 497 7.24 4.97 10.86
CA GLY A 497 8.11 5.73 9.96
C GLY A 497 8.72 4.86 8.85
N LEU A 498 9.21 3.66 9.16
CA LEU A 498 9.72 2.72 8.16
C LEU A 498 8.63 2.28 7.17
N LEU A 499 7.38 2.14 7.62
CA LEU A 499 6.26 1.84 6.73
C LEU A 499 5.94 3.04 5.82
N CYS A 500 5.84 4.25 6.37
CA CYS A 500 5.66 5.47 5.57
C CYS A 500 6.78 5.61 4.53
N PHE A 501 8.03 5.44 4.95
CA PHE A 501 9.20 5.49 4.07
C PHE A 501 9.11 4.43 2.96
N SER A 502 8.82 3.17 3.31
CA SER A 502 8.75 2.07 2.33
C SER A 502 7.63 2.30 1.31
N TYR A 503 6.44 2.72 1.74
CA TYR A 503 5.31 2.96 0.85
C TYR A 503 5.43 4.25 0.03
N THR A 504 6.19 5.27 0.50
CA THR A 504 6.50 6.45 -0.32
C THR A 504 7.57 6.13 -1.36
N MET A 505 8.59 5.32 -1.02
CA MET A 505 9.60 4.85 -1.99
C MET A 505 8.97 4.07 -3.16
N LEU A 506 7.87 3.37 -2.88
CA LEU A 506 7.09 2.59 -3.84
C LEU A 506 6.03 3.39 -4.58
N ASP A 507 5.93 4.70 -4.36
CA ASP A 507 4.83 5.45 -4.94
C ASP A 507 4.97 5.64 -6.45
N VAL A 508 3.90 5.30 -7.16
CA VAL A 508 3.80 5.41 -8.61
C VAL A 508 3.02 6.65 -9.02
N SER A 509 1.79 6.80 -8.54
CA SER A 509 0.83 7.73 -9.13
C SER A 509 1.26 9.19 -8.97
N ASP A 510 1.68 9.59 -7.78
CA ASP A 510 2.11 10.97 -7.54
C ASP A 510 3.42 11.25 -8.30
N SER A 511 4.33 10.27 -8.28
CA SER A 511 5.61 10.31 -8.99
C SER A 511 5.44 10.49 -10.49
N LEU A 512 4.52 9.76 -11.12
CA LEU A 512 4.34 9.79 -12.56
C LEU A 512 3.67 11.07 -13.07
N ILE A 513 2.72 11.59 -12.32
CA ILE A 513 1.92 12.76 -12.70
C ILE A 513 2.62 14.07 -12.34
N LEU A 514 3.18 14.19 -11.14
CA LEU A 514 3.75 15.46 -10.67
C LEU A 514 5.17 15.68 -11.20
N ALA A 515 5.98 14.63 -11.33
CA ALA A 515 7.35 14.76 -11.81
C ALA A 515 7.41 14.68 -13.34
N MET A 516 7.14 15.81 -14.00
CA MET A 516 7.11 15.91 -15.48
C MET A 516 8.48 16.20 -16.12
N LYS A 517 9.48 16.62 -15.34
CA LYS A 517 10.83 16.94 -15.83
C LYS A 517 11.86 16.01 -15.19
N ASP A 518 12.81 15.54 -15.99
CA ASP A 518 13.85 14.56 -15.62
C ASP A 518 14.54 14.84 -14.29
N GLN A 519 14.92 16.10 -14.04
CA GLN A 519 15.58 16.53 -12.79
C GLN A 519 14.77 16.27 -11.50
N TYR A 520 13.46 16.09 -11.63
CA TYR A 520 12.55 15.84 -10.52
C TYR A 520 12.09 14.39 -10.43
N TYR A 521 12.53 13.49 -11.33
CA TYR A 521 12.06 12.12 -11.36
C TYR A 521 12.39 11.40 -10.05
N PRO A 522 11.39 10.82 -9.38
CA PRO A 522 11.60 9.80 -8.37
C PRO A 522 12.01 8.48 -9.03
N LEU A 523 12.56 7.56 -8.24
CA LEU A 523 12.99 6.22 -8.61
C LEU A 523 11.99 5.47 -9.50
N THR A 524 10.70 5.49 -9.17
CA THR A 524 9.64 4.82 -9.97
C THR A 524 9.48 5.43 -11.37
N LYS A 525 9.52 6.77 -11.48
CA LYS A 525 9.51 7.48 -12.77
C LYS A 525 10.80 7.24 -13.55
N SER A 526 11.96 7.22 -12.89
CA SER A 526 13.23 6.89 -13.55
C SER A 526 13.24 5.46 -14.08
N ILE A 527 12.75 4.47 -13.32
CA ILE A 527 12.60 3.08 -13.80
C ILE A 527 11.72 3.03 -15.04
N TYR A 528 10.58 3.74 -15.03
CA TYR A 528 9.69 3.83 -16.18
C TYR A 528 10.37 4.45 -17.40
N SER A 529 11.03 5.60 -17.23
CA SER A 529 11.72 6.29 -18.33
C SER A 529 12.84 5.45 -18.92
N LEU A 530 13.67 4.83 -18.08
CA LEU A 530 14.77 3.94 -18.50
C LEU A 530 14.24 2.69 -19.20
N TYR A 531 13.11 2.15 -18.76
CA TYR A 531 12.51 0.98 -19.42
C TYR A 531 12.05 1.31 -20.85
N LEU A 532 11.57 2.52 -21.09
CA LEU A 532 11.17 2.98 -22.42
C LEU A 532 12.36 3.36 -23.31
N GLU A 533 13.56 3.54 -22.75
CA GLU A 533 14.76 3.78 -23.54
C GLU A 533 15.16 2.55 -24.35
N GLN A 534 15.51 2.76 -25.62
CA GLN A 534 15.96 1.69 -26.50
C GLN A 534 17.38 1.23 -26.13
N GLY A 535 17.68 -0.04 -26.39
CA GLY A 535 19.02 -0.61 -26.14
C GLY A 535 19.16 -1.14 -24.71
N SER A 536 20.07 -0.56 -23.92
CA SER A 536 20.40 -1.06 -22.57
C SER A 536 19.41 -0.66 -21.47
N GLY A 537 18.41 0.17 -21.78
CA GLY A 537 17.48 0.75 -20.81
C GLY A 537 16.80 -0.28 -19.91
N GLU A 538 16.29 -1.38 -20.48
CA GLU A 538 15.63 -2.46 -19.73
C GLU A 538 16.52 -3.12 -18.66
N PHE A 539 17.82 -3.23 -18.93
CA PHE A 539 18.79 -3.85 -18.03
C PHE A 539 19.17 -2.89 -16.89
N VAL A 540 19.32 -1.59 -17.19
CA VAL A 540 19.55 -0.54 -16.18
C VAL A 540 18.31 -0.39 -15.30
N ALA A 541 17.11 -0.38 -15.87
CA ALA A 541 15.85 -0.35 -15.13
C ALA A 541 15.70 -1.57 -14.22
N SER A 542 16.09 -2.76 -14.70
CA SER A 542 16.11 -3.99 -13.89
C SER A 542 17.12 -3.91 -12.74
N ALA A 543 18.34 -3.40 -12.97
CA ALA A 543 19.34 -3.22 -11.91
C ALA A 543 18.90 -2.18 -10.87
N LEU A 544 18.29 -1.08 -11.32
CA LEU A 544 17.70 -0.07 -10.45
C LEU A 544 16.53 -0.66 -9.64
N GLY A 545 15.71 -1.49 -10.27
CA GLY A 545 14.66 -2.27 -9.62
C GLY A 545 15.20 -3.24 -8.57
N SER A 546 16.28 -3.95 -8.85
CA SER A 546 16.97 -4.82 -7.87
C SER A 546 17.49 -4.04 -6.67
N ILE A 547 18.09 -2.86 -6.87
CA ILE A 547 18.52 -1.98 -5.77
C ILE A 547 17.32 -1.52 -4.94
N SER A 548 16.21 -1.14 -5.59
CA SER A 548 14.99 -0.74 -4.89
C SER A 548 14.44 -1.86 -4.00
N MET A 549 14.42 -3.10 -4.50
CA MET A 549 14.00 -4.29 -3.74
C MET A 549 14.91 -4.53 -2.53
N ILE A 550 16.22 -4.30 -2.64
CA ILE A 550 17.16 -4.41 -1.52
C ILE A 550 16.86 -3.35 -0.46
N ILE A 551 16.69 -2.09 -0.85
CA ILE A 551 16.37 -0.98 0.07
C ILE A 551 15.07 -1.29 0.84
N LEU A 552 14.04 -1.76 0.12
CA LEU A 552 12.75 -2.10 0.71
C LEU A 552 12.83 -3.33 1.62
N SER A 553 13.61 -4.34 1.24
CA SER A 553 13.87 -5.51 2.09
C SER A 553 14.47 -5.08 3.43
N VAL A 554 15.47 -4.21 3.42
CA VAL A 554 16.10 -3.70 4.65
C VAL A 554 15.08 -2.96 5.52
N CYS A 555 14.22 -2.13 4.91
CA CYS A 555 13.20 -1.37 5.64
C CYS A 555 12.11 -2.27 6.26
N ILE A 556 11.59 -3.23 5.49
CA ILE A 556 10.54 -4.15 5.96
C ILE A 556 11.09 -5.11 7.02
N ILE A 557 12.28 -5.67 6.82
CA ILE A 557 12.94 -6.52 7.82
C ILE A 557 13.23 -5.71 9.09
N GLY A 558 13.74 -4.49 8.96
CA GLY A 558 13.96 -3.59 10.08
C GLY A 558 12.68 -3.31 10.87
N SER A 559 11.58 -2.99 10.18
CA SER A 559 10.27 -2.78 10.82
C SER A 559 9.75 -4.05 11.51
N SER A 560 9.91 -5.21 10.86
CA SER A 560 9.48 -6.51 11.40
C SER A 560 10.24 -6.89 12.67
N VAL A 561 11.56 -6.65 12.72
CA VAL A 561 12.39 -6.91 13.91
C VAL A 561 11.98 -6.00 15.07
N LEU A 562 11.65 -4.73 14.79
CA LEU A 562 11.26 -3.76 15.80
C LEU A 562 9.83 -3.95 16.33
N LEU A 563 8.88 -4.35 15.47
CA LEU A 563 7.48 -4.61 15.82
C LEU A 563 7.25 -6.01 16.41
N GLY A 564 8.13 -6.97 16.13
CA GLY A 564 7.92 -8.38 16.43
C GLY A 564 6.65 -8.94 15.78
N LYS A 565 5.90 -9.79 16.50
CA LYS A 565 4.68 -10.46 15.99
C LYS A 565 3.49 -9.52 15.72
N LYS A 566 3.61 -8.21 15.97
CA LYS A 566 2.49 -7.24 15.93
C LYS A 566 2.27 -6.56 14.58
N MET A 567 3.07 -6.86 13.56
CA MET A 567 2.98 -6.22 12.22
C MET A 567 1.59 -6.37 11.58
N GLY A 568 0.87 -7.47 11.83
CA GLY A 568 -0.50 -7.68 11.34
C GLY A 568 -1.55 -6.74 11.94
N GLU A 569 -1.27 -6.08 13.06
CA GLU A 569 -2.21 -5.14 13.69
C GLU A 569 -2.30 -3.80 12.97
N LEU A 570 -1.29 -3.44 12.16
CA LEU A 570 -1.26 -2.18 11.41
C LEU A 570 -2.16 -2.19 10.18
N PHE A 571 -2.58 -3.38 9.73
CA PHE A 571 -3.54 -3.56 8.63
C PHE A 571 -5.00 -3.69 9.12
N LYS A 572 -5.23 -3.55 10.43
CA LYS A 572 -6.57 -3.41 11.01
C LYS A 572 -7.01 -1.96 10.80
N GLY A 573 -7.70 -1.71 9.68
CA GLY A 573 -8.29 -0.41 9.33
C GLY A 573 -9.54 -0.10 10.14
#